data_AF-A0A4V1EHW7-F1
#
_entry.id   AF-A0A4V1EHW7-F1
#
_cell.length_a   1.000
_cell.length_b   1.000
_cell.length_c   1.000
_cell.angle_alpha   90.00
_cell.angle_beta   90.00
_cell.angle_gamma   90.00
#
_symmetry.space_group_name_H-M   'P 1'
#
loop_
_entity.id
_entity.type
_entity.pdbx_description
1 polymer ?
#
loop_
_entity_poly.entity_id
_entity_poly.type
_entity_poly.pdbx_seq_one_letter_code
_entity_poly.pdbx_strand_id
1 'polypeptide(L)'
;MVADLAHAWLTFSAPVAAARAAARPLVALESTIIAHGMPYPENVRTAREVEALIRDLGAEPATIALIGGRIRIGLSDDELEMLGRSDQVHKVSRRDLPAVLAGGGLGATTVAGTMICAALAGIEVFVTGGIGGVHRGAPETFDISADLQELAKTSVAVVCAGAKSILDIGLTLEYLETYGVPVLSCEQDNFAAFYTRDSGYRADFRMDDASEQARFIRTKWDLGLEGGVVLSTPVPEAAAMPSEEIDELTRQALADAAAQGITGKAVTPFVLARIKALTGGRSLATNIALVKHNAEVGARLAIALAHAGPGAGAA
;
A
#
# COMPACT_ATOMS: atom_id res chain seq x y z
N MET A 1 -9.28 24.31 -12.55
CA MET A 1 -8.50 25.28 -11.74
C MET A 1 -7.78 24.61 -10.56
N VAL A 2 -8.46 23.93 -9.62
CA VAL A 2 -7.77 23.27 -8.49
C VAL A 2 -6.88 22.10 -8.93
N ALA A 3 -7.35 21.26 -9.86
CA ALA A 3 -6.53 20.18 -10.42
C ALA A 3 -5.22 20.71 -11.03
N ASP A 4 -5.29 21.82 -11.77
CA ASP A 4 -4.15 22.45 -12.44
C ASP A 4 -3.08 22.94 -11.45
N LEU A 5 -3.51 23.49 -10.30
CA LEU A 5 -2.59 23.91 -9.22
C LEU A 5 -1.93 22.72 -8.53
N ALA A 6 -2.64 21.60 -8.37
CA ALA A 6 -2.07 20.39 -7.77
C ALA A 6 -1.04 19.71 -8.69
N HIS A 7 -1.28 19.71 -10.01
CA HIS A 7 -0.34 19.18 -11.00
C HIS A 7 1.01 19.90 -10.98
N ALA A 8 1.02 21.19 -10.61
CA ALA A 8 2.26 21.96 -10.49
C ALA A 8 3.24 21.39 -9.44
N TRP A 9 2.79 20.56 -8.49
CA TRP A 9 3.63 19.90 -7.48
C TRP A 9 4.25 18.58 -7.95
N LEU A 10 3.73 18.00 -9.04
CA LEU A 10 4.15 16.70 -9.54
C LEU A 10 5.42 16.81 -10.36
N THR A 11 6.28 15.79 -10.25
CA THR A 11 7.44 15.60 -11.10
C THR A 11 7.50 14.14 -11.50
N PHE A 12 7.30 13.87 -12.78
CA PHE A 12 7.34 12.52 -13.33
C PHE A 12 8.78 12.15 -13.69
N SER A 13 9.20 10.94 -13.35
CA SER A 13 10.43 10.37 -13.91
C SER A 13 10.28 10.15 -15.43
N ALA A 14 11.40 10.06 -16.15
CA ALA A 14 11.37 9.83 -17.60
C ALA A 14 10.63 8.54 -18.01
N PRO A 15 10.83 7.38 -17.34
CA PRO A 15 10.08 6.16 -17.66
C PRO A 15 8.57 6.31 -17.46
N VAL A 16 8.15 6.92 -16.36
CA VAL A 16 6.73 7.17 -16.08
C VAL A 16 6.13 8.15 -17.11
N ALA A 17 6.84 9.24 -17.42
CA ALA A 17 6.37 10.19 -18.44
C ALA A 17 6.21 9.52 -19.82
N ALA A 18 7.16 8.65 -20.21
CA ALA A 18 7.08 7.86 -21.44
C ALA A 18 5.91 6.85 -21.42
N ALA A 19 5.70 6.16 -20.29
CA ALA A 19 4.55 5.27 -20.12
C ALA A 19 3.21 6.00 -20.29
N ARG A 20 3.06 7.19 -19.66
CA ARG A 20 1.85 8.02 -19.81
C ARG A 20 1.62 8.43 -21.27
N ALA A 21 2.66 8.91 -21.95
CA ALA A 21 2.56 9.32 -23.35
C ALA A 21 2.18 8.16 -24.28
N ALA A 22 2.59 6.94 -23.93
CA ALA A 22 2.27 5.71 -24.66
C ALA A 22 0.99 5.00 -24.16
N ALA A 23 0.23 5.59 -23.23
CA ALA A 23 -0.91 4.96 -22.56
C ALA A 23 -0.61 3.57 -21.98
N ARG A 24 0.64 3.33 -21.55
CA ARG A 24 1.01 2.11 -20.83
C ARG A 24 0.48 2.18 -19.40
N PRO A 25 -0.07 1.07 -18.85
CA PRO A 25 -0.59 1.04 -17.48
C PRO A 25 0.49 1.42 -16.47
N LEU A 26 0.11 2.20 -15.46
CA LEU A 26 0.96 2.58 -14.34
C LEU A 26 0.53 1.86 -13.06
N VAL A 27 1.50 1.46 -12.25
CA VAL A 27 1.28 0.92 -10.91
C VAL A 27 2.03 1.77 -9.90
N ALA A 28 1.31 2.42 -8.99
CA ALA A 28 1.94 3.17 -7.91
C ALA A 28 2.56 2.23 -6.87
N LEU A 29 3.66 2.67 -6.25
CA LEU A 29 4.32 2.01 -5.12
C LEU A 29 4.62 3.05 -4.03
N GLU A 30 4.50 2.68 -2.76
CA GLU A 30 4.80 3.58 -1.65
C GLU A 30 6.29 3.60 -1.29
N SER A 31 6.73 4.64 -0.59
CA SER A 31 8.11 4.77 -0.10
C SER A 31 8.26 4.53 1.40
N THR A 32 7.18 4.52 2.21
CA THR A 32 7.30 4.21 3.65
C THR A 32 7.80 2.79 3.89
N ILE A 33 7.44 1.84 3.03
CA ILE A 33 7.97 0.48 3.12
C ILE A 33 9.50 0.44 2.96
N ILE A 34 10.06 1.37 2.16
CA ILE A 34 11.49 1.49 1.90
C ILE A 34 12.20 2.14 3.10
N ALA A 35 11.69 3.27 3.58
CA ALA A 35 12.37 4.05 4.63
C ALA A 35 12.10 3.55 6.07
N HIS A 36 10.91 2.98 6.33
CA HIS A 36 10.48 2.63 7.69
C HIS A 36 9.94 1.20 7.83
N GLY A 37 9.75 0.47 6.72
CA GLY A 37 9.18 -0.88 6.72
C GLY A 37 10.20 -2.01 6.63
N MET A 38 11.37 -1.74 6.03
CA MET A 38 12.42 -2.73 5.79
C MET A 38 13.80 -2.15 6.11
N PRO A 39 14.76 -2.97 6.58
CA PRO A 39 16.13 -2.55 6.83
C PRO A 39 16.91 -2.36 5.53
N TYR A 40 17.95 -1.53 5.56
CA TYR A 40 18.98 -1.51 4.50
C TYR A 40 19.91 -2.72 4.60
N PRO A 41 20.30 -3.37 3.47
CA PRO A 41 19.99 -3.03 2.07
C PRO A 41 18.73 -3.69 1.49
N GLU A 42 18.02 -4.51 2.27
CA GLU A 42 16.86 -5.26 1.79
C GLU A 42 15.72 -4.36 1.28
N ASN A 43 15.55 -3.18 1.88
CA ASN A 43 14.57 -2.19 1.47
C ASN A 43 14.73 -1.76 0.00
N VAL A 44 15.92 -1.32 -0.40
CA VAL A 44 16.19 -0.85 -1.78
C VAL A 44 16.21 -2.03 -2.74
N ARG A 45 16.79 -3.18 -2.35
CA ARG A 45 16.78 -4.39 -3.19
C ARG A 45 15.36 -4.83 -3.51
N THR A 46 14.50 -4.89 -2.49
CA THR A 46 13.09 -5.27 -2.67
C THR A 46 12.36 -4.28 -3.56
N ALA A 47 12.56 -2.98 -3.37
CA ALA A 47 11.95 -1.96 -4.23
C ALA A 47 12.35 -2.14 -5.71
N ARG A 48 13.65 -2.33 -6.00
CA ARG A 48 14.15 -2.58 -7.36
C ARG A 48 13.56 -3.86 -7.97
N GLU A 49 13.49 -4.94 -7.19
CA GLU A 49 12.93 -6.22 -7.65
C GLU A 49 11.45 -6.12 -7.96
N VAL A 50 10.68 -5.39 -7.14
CA VAL A 50 9.25 -5.15 -7.36
C VAL A 50 9.02 -4.27 -8.60
N GLU A 51 9.83 -3.22 -8.77
CA GLU A 51 9.76 -2.40 -9.97
C GLU A 51 10.08 -3.20 -11.24
N ALA A 52 11.12 -4.05 -11.20
CA ALA A 52 11.47 -4.92 -12.32
C ALA A 52 10.32 -5.89 -12.66
N LEU A 53 9.73 -6.54 -11.65
CA LEU A 53 8.61 -7.45 -11.81
C LEU A 53 7.42 -6.78 -12.53
N ILE A 54 7.06 -5.56 -12.14
CA ILE A 54 5.96 -4.81 -12.75
C ILE A 54 6.27 -4.50 -14.23
N ARG A 55 7.51 -4.12 -14.54
CA ARG A 55 7.97 -3.89 -15.93
C ARG A 55 7.91 -5.15 -16.77
N ASP A 56 8.35 -6.27 -16.24
CA ASP A 56 8.35 -7.57 -16.94
C ASP A 56 6.94 -8.04 -17.28
N LEU A 57 5.94 -7.65 -16.48
CA LEU A 57 4.53 -7.92 -16.73
C LEU A 57 3.87 -6.95 -17.73
N GLY A 58 4.57 -5.89 -18.16
CA GLY A 58 4.09 -4.95 -19.17
C GLY A 58 3.44 -3.67 -18.63
N ALA A 59 3.49 -3.44 -17.32
CA ALA A 59 3.11 -2.16 -16.70
C ALA A 59 4.36 -1.34 -16.32
N GLU A 60 4.22 -0.06 -16.05
CA GLU A 60 5.33 0.78 -15.58
C GLU A 60 5.16 1.11 -14.09
N PRO A 61 6.14 0.81 -13.22
CA PRO A 61 6.07 1.15 -11.81
C PRO A 61 6.31 2.65 -11.60
N ALA A 62 5.61 3.21 -10.62
CA ALA A 62 5.79 4.57 -10.15
C ALA A 62 5.94 4.56 -8.63
N THR A 63 7.16 4.34 -8.13
CA THR A 63 7.47 4.58 -6.71
C THR A 63 7.30 6.06 -6.40
N ILE A 64 6.52 6.38 -5.36
CA ILE A 64 6.14 7.75 -5.02
C ILE A 64 6.83 8.17 -3.71
N ALA A 65 7.42 9.36 -3.72
CA ALA A 65 8.02 9.99 -2.53
C ALA A 65 8.00 11.53 -2.65
N LEU A 66 8.32 12.20 -1.55
CA LEU A 66 8.53 13.66 -1.53
C LEU A 66 10.02 13.97 -1.50
N ILE A 67 10.50 14.72 -2.50
CA ILE A 67 11.92 15.07 -2.61
C ILE A 67 12.02 16.53 -3.07
N GLY A 68 12.70 17.38 -2.30
CA GLY A 68 12.98 18.76 -2.68
C GLY A 68 11.71 19.61 -2.88
N GLY A 69 10.66 19.33 -2.10
CA GLY A 69 9.38 20.05 -2.18
C GLY A 69 8.51 19.67 -3.37
N ARG A 70 8.81 18.53 -4.01
CA ARG A 70 8.06 17.98 -5.14
C ARG A 70 7.52 16.60 -4.78
N ILE A 71 6.34 16.29 -5.32
CA ILE A 71 5.82 14.92 -5.35
C ILE A 71 6.50 14.23 -6.55
N ARG A 72 7.39 13.28 -6.29
CA ARG A 72 8.04 12.48 -7.33
C ARG A 72 7.16 11.27 -7.68
N ILE A 73 6.84 11.12 -8.95
CA ILE A 73 6.07 10.00 -9.49
C ILE A 73 7.01 9.14 -10.34
N GLY A 74 7.44 8.02 -9.76
CA GLY A 74 8.60 7.26 -10.21
C GLY A 74 9.89 7.90 -9.71
N LEU A 75 10.80 7.06 -9.19
CA LEU A 75 12.08 7.48 -8.66
C LEU A 75 13.22 6.97 -9.54
N SER A 76 14.31 7.72 -9.60
CA SER A 76 15.58 7.22 -10.09
C SER A 76 16.24 6.28 -9.09
N ASP A 77 17.23 5.52 -9.55
CA ASP A 77 18.00 4.60 -8.70
C ASP A 77 18.68 5.33 -7.53
N ASP A 78 19.24 6.52 -7.79
CA ASP A 78 19.88 7.37 -6.77
C ASP A 78 18.87 7.87 -5.73
N GLU A 79 17.65 8.20 -6.14
CA GLU A 79 16.58 8.63 -5.23
C GLU A 79 16.06 7.48 -4.37
N LEU A 80 15.96 6.27 -4.93
CA LEU A 80 15.66 5.05 -4.17
C LEU A 80 16.75 4.76 -3.14
N GLU A 81 18.02 4.81 -3.54
CA GLU A 81 19.16 4.58 -2.65
C GLU A 81 19.22 5.65 -1.55
N MET A 82 18.95 6.91 -1.88
CA MET A 82 18.84 8.02 -0.93
C MET A 82 17.76 7.76 0.13
N LEU A 83 16.56 7.34 -0.29
CA LEU A 83 15.46 7.01 0.64
C LEU A 83 15.80 5.82 1.54
N GLY A 84 16.42 4.78 0.98
CA GLY A 84 16.70 3.55 1.74
C GLY A 84 17.87 3.66 2.71
N ARG A 85 18.76 4.65 2.54
CA ARG A 85 19.93 4.88 3.41
C ARG A 85 19.75 5.98 4.45
N SER A 86 18.82 6.91 4.23
CA SER A 86 18.68 8.08 5.08
C SER A 86 17.93 7.76 6.37
N ASP A 87 18.50 8.15 7.51
CA ASP A 87 17.81 8.13 8.81
C ASP A 87 16.87 9.33 8.99
N GLN A 88 16.97 10.35 8.11
CA GLN A 88 16.22 11.61 8.20
C GLN A 88 15.08 11.67 7.17
N VAL A 89 14.29 10.59 7.10
CA VAL A 89 13.12 10.52 6.21
C VAL A 89 11.84 10.68 7.02
N HIS A 90 11.05 11.70 6.69
CA HIS A 90 9.74 11.86 7.29
C HIS A 90 8.81 10.75 6.81
N LYS A 91 8.12 10.07 7.73
CA LYS A 91 6.96 9.24 7.39
C LYS A 91 5.75 10.16 7.14
N VAL A 92 5.24 10.18 5.92
CA VAL A 92 4.29 11.19 5.42
C VAL A 92 2.93 10.59 5.14
N SER A 93 1.96 10.89 5.99
CA SER A 93 0.54 10.66 5.72
C SER A 93 -0.15 11.94 5.23
N ARG A 94 -1.46 11.92 5.04
CA ARG A 94 -2.28 13.04 4.52
C ARG A 94 -1.97 14.38 5.19
N ARG A 95 -1.92 14.40 6.53
CA ARG A 95 -1.69 15.63 7.31
C ARG A 95 -0.26 16.17 7.22
N ASP A 96 0.69 15.30 6.87
CA ASP A 96 2.11 15.62 6.85
C ASP A 96 2.53 16.17 5.47
N LEU A 97 1.79 15.83 4.40
CA LEU A 97 2.07 16.25 3.02
C LEU A 97 2.39 17.75 2.87
N PRO A 98 1.56 18.70 3.37
CA PRO A 98 1.83 20.12 3.15
C PRO A 98 3.11 20.59 3.84
N ALA A 99 3.39 20.08 5.04
CA ALA A 99 4.55 20.48 5.82
C ALA A 99 5.86 20.02 5.15
N VAL A 100 5.90 18.77 4.67
CA VAL A 100 7.11 18.23 4.00
C VAL A 100 7.32 18.85 2.63
N LEU A 101 6.25 19.07 1.86
CA LEU A 101 6.33 19.75 0.56
C LEU A 101 6.80 21.20 0.69
N ALA A 102 6.17 21.99 1.59
CA ALA A 102 6.54 23.39 1.79
C ALA A 102 7.95 23.55 2.37
N GLY A 103 8.39 22.61 3.21
CA GLY A 103 9.73 22.61 3.79
C GLY A 103 10.83 22.08 2.88
N GLY A 104 10.49 21.52 1.71
CA GLY A 104 11.48 20.95 0.79
C GLY A 104 12.13 19.64 1.25
N GLY A 105 11.58 19.00 2.30
CA GLY A 105 12.20 17.86 2.97
C GLY A 105 12.11 16.54 2.21
N LEU A 106 12.78 15.51 2.73
CA LEU A 106 12.71 14.14 2.26
C LEU A 106 11.59 13.40 2.98
N GLY A 107 10.61 12.90 2.21
CA GLY A 107 9.42 12.25 2.76
C GLY A 107 9.12 10.92 2.09
N ALA A 108 8.94 9.89 2.91
CA ALA A 108 8.41 8.61 2.49
C ALA A 108 6.89 8.59 2.73
N THR A 109 6.11 8.40 1.67
CA THR A 109 4.65 8.43 1.73
C THR A 109 4.09 7.11 2.27
N THR A 110 3.11 7.17 3.16
CA THR A 110 2.35 5.98 3.61
C THR A 110 1.37 5.54 2.54
N VAL A 111 0.52 4.55 2.82
CA VAL A 111 -0.61 4.20 1.94
C VAL A 111 -1.49 5.41 1.65
N ALA A 112 -1.98 6.14 2.67
CA ALA A 112 -2.76 7.36 2.47
C ALA A 112 -2.02 8.43 1.63
N GLY A 113 -0.76 8.73 1.96
CA GLY A 113 0.02 9.71 1.21
C GLY A 113 0.21 9.31 -0.26
N THR A 114 0.48 8.02 -0.49
CA THR A 114 0.69 7.46 -1.83
C THR A 114 -0.59 7.47 -2.65
N MET A 115 -1.73 7.12 -2.07
CA MET A 115 -3.04 7.19 -2.73
C MET A 115 -3.34 8.61 -3.23
N ILE A 116 -3.14 9.63 -2.38
CA ILE A 116 -3.34 11.04 -2.77
C ILE A 116 -2.46 11.38 -3.97
N CYS A 117 -1.16 11.10 -3.89
CA CYS A 117 -0.22 11.41 -4.94
C CYS A 117 -0.48 10.62 -6.23
N ALA A 118 -0.88 9.36 -6.13
CA ALA A 118 -1.26 8.51 -7.26
C ALA A 118 -2.50 9.06 -7.98
N ALA A 119 -3.55 9.42 -7.22
CA ALA A 119 -4.76 10.01 -7.79
C ALA A 119 -4.48 11.37 -8.46
N LEU A 120 -3.65 12.22 -7.86
CA LEU A 120 -3.20 13.47 -8.50
C LEU A 120 -2.44 13.22 -9.81
N ALA A 121 -1.72 12.10 -9.91
CA ALA A 121 -1.00 11.68 -11.10
C ALA A 121 -1.86 10.92 -12.14
N GLY A 122 -3.12 10.62 -11.82
CA GLY A 122 -4.01 9.81 -12.65
C GLY A 122 -3.66 8.32 -12.65
N ILE A 123 -3.07 7.81 -11.57
CA ILE A 123 -2.73 6.39 -11.40
C ILE A 123 -3.80 5.74 -10.53
N GLU A 124 -4.46 4.72 -11.06
CA GLU A 124 -5.64 4.09 -10.44
C GLU A 124 -5.32 2.82 -9.64
N VAL A 125 -4.12 2.25 -9.80
CA VAL A 125 -3.68 1.03 -9.08
C VAL A 125 -2.45 1.32 -8.24
N PHE A 126 -2.49 0.89 -6.99
CA PHE A 126 -1.41 1.03 -6.03
C PHE A 126 -1.15 -0.31 -5.33
N VAL A 127 0.12 -0.72 -5.27
CA VAL A 127 0.56 -1.93 -4.58
C VAL A 127 1.33 -1.59 -3.30
N THR A 128 1.00 -2.25 -2.20
CA THR A 128 1.73 -2.20 -0.93
C THR A 128 1.87 -3.61 -0.33
N GLY A 129 2.63 -3.76 0.74
CA GLY A 129 2.63 -4.99 1.53
C GLY A 129 1.31 -5.20 2.26
N GLY A 130 0.84 -4.20 3.01
CA GLY A 130 -0.38 -4.29 3.83
C GLY A 130 -0.86 -2.90 4.20
N ILE A 131 -2.17 -2.68 4.28
CA ILE A 131 -2.72 -1.39 4.67
C ILE A 131 -2.54 -1.13 6.17
N GLY A 132 -2.58 0.14 6.58
CA GLY A 132 -2.93 0.48 7.96
C GLY A 132 -4.41 0.20 8.23
N GLY A 133 -4.83 0.30 9.48
CA GLY A 133 -6.20 -0.02 9.87
C GLY A 133 -6.52 0.44 11.28
N VAL A 134 -7.51 -0.19 11.89
CA VAL A 134 -7.88 0.03 13.28
C VAL A 134 -6.87 -0.69 14.17
N HIS A 135 -6.23 0.00 15.11
CA HIS A 135 -5.30 -0.63 16.03
C HIS A 135 -6.03 -1.42 17.11
N ARG A 136 -5.38 -2.45 17.66
CA ARG A 136 -5.89 -3.18 18.83
C ARG A 136 -6.03 -2.20 20.02
N GLY A 137 -7.21 -2.13 20.64
CA GLY A 137 -7.53 -1.14 21.69
C GLY A 137 -8.00 0.23 21.15
N ALA A 138 -8.35 0.32 19.87
CA ALA A 138 -8.94 1.54 19.30
C ALA A 138 -10.27 1.97 19.92
N PRO A 139 -11.17 1.09 20.43
CA PRO A 139 -12.39 1.54 21.10
C PRO A 139 -12.14 2.53 22.26
N GLU A 140 -10.98 2.44 22.91
CA GLU A 140 -10.56 3.33 23.99
C GLU A 140 -9.60 4.42 23.51
N THR A 141 -8.71 4.11 22.57
CA THR A 141 -7.56 4.98 22.20
C THR A 141 -7.80 5.84 20.97
N PHE A 142 -8.73 5.43 20.10
CA PHE A 142 -9.00 6.00 18.78
C PHE A 142 -7.77 6.00 17.86
N ASP A 143 -6.81 5.10 18.07
CA ASP A 143 -5.67 4.91 17.17
C ASP A 143 -6.12 4.17 15.89
N ILE A 144 -6.53 4.96 14.90
CA ILE A 144 -7.06 4.48 13.62
C ILE A 144 -6.25 5.11 12.49
N SER A 145 -5.74 4.27 11.58
CA SER A 145 -4.93 4.76 10.46
C SER A 145 -5.73 5.68 9.54
N ALA A 146 -5.09 6.78 9.14
CA ALA A 146 -5.61 7.67 8.11
C ALA A 146 -5.77 6.97 6.74
N ASP A 147 -5.14 5.80 6.54
CA ASP A 147 -5.32 4.99 5.33
C ASP A 147 -6.78 4.63 5.09
N LEU A 148 -7.56 4.32 6.15
CA LEU A 148 -8.98 3.97 6.01
C LEU A 148 -9.82 5.16 5.55
N GLN A 149 -9.50 6.35 6.04
CA GLN A 149 -10.16 7.59 5.61
C GLN A 149 -9.77 8.01 4.19
N GLU A 150 -8.56 7.65 3.74
CA GLU A 150 -8.14 7.91 2.37
C GLU A 150 -8.79 6.93 1.40
N LEU A 151 -8.88 5.65 1.77
CA LEU A 151 -9.67 4.63 1.06
C LEU A 151 -11.13 5.07 0.88
N ALA A 152 -11.73 5.71 1.87
CA ALA A 152 -13.10 6.22 1.77
C ALA A 152 -13.30 7.34 0.72
N LYS A 153 -12.23 7.98 0.21
CA LYS A 153 -12.34 9.24 -0.55
C LYS A 153 -11.58 9.24 -1.87
N THR A 154 -10.50 8.47 -1.97
CA THR A 154 -9.58 8.54 -3.09
C THR A 154 -9.72 7.30 -3.97
N SER A 155 -10.15 7.50 -5.21
CA SER A 155 -10.38 6.46 -6.22
C SER A 155 -9.08 5.83 -6.71
N VAL A 156 -8.52 4.96 -5.88
CA VAL A 156 -7.35 4.12 -6.17
C VAL A 156 -7.65 2.72 -5.64
N ALA A 157 -7.44 1.70 -6.47
CA ALA A 157 -7.47 0.29 -6.05
C ALA A 157 -6.14 -0.06 -5.37
N VAL A 158 -6.20 -0.50 -4.12
CA VAL A 158 -5.03 -0.83 -3.29
C VAL A 158 -4.91 -2.34 -3.19
N VAL A 159 -3.86 -2.89 -3.79
CA VAL A 159 -3.53 -4.32 -3.73
C VAL A 159 -2.57 -4.57 -2.57
N CYS A 160 -2.96 -5.44 -1.64
CA CYS A 160 -2.20 -5.68 -0.42
C CYS A 160 -2.47 -7.07 0.18
N ALA A 161 -1.60 -7.52 1.09
CA ALA A 161 -1.83 -8.73 1.88
C ALA A 161 -2.69 -8.45 3.11
N GLY A 162 -3.82 -7.77 2.87
CA GLY A 162 -4.74 -7.29 3.90
C GLY A 162 -4.14 -6.21 4.80
N ALA A 163 -4.56 -6.19 6.06
CA ALA A 163 -4.09 -5.26 7.08
C ALA A 163 -2.86 -5.84 7.79
N LYS A 164 -1.89 -4.99 8.17
CA LYS A 164 -0.71 -5.43 8.93
C LYS A 164 -1.12 -6.20 10.19
N SER A 165 -0.43 -7.30 10.51
CA SER A 165 -0.81 -8.25 11.59
C SER A 165 -0.97 -7.63 12.99
N ILE A 166 -0.38 -6.46 13.21
CA ILE A 166 -0.43 -5.69 14.46
C ILE A 166 -1.80 -5.05 14.75
N LEU A 167 -2.66 -5.02 13.75
CA LEU A 167 -3.94 -4.33 13.76
C LEU A 167 -5.06 -5.26 14.23
N ASP A 168 -6.24 -4.68 14.43
CA ASP A 168 -7.48 -5.39 14.64
C ASP A 168 -8.21 -5.54 13.30
N ILE A 169 -8.18 -6.75 12.73
CA ILE A 169 -8.73 -7.01 11.39
C ILE A 169 -10.26 -6.88 11.41
N GLY A 170 -10.92 -7.42 12.44
CA GLY A 170 -12.38 -7.35 12.58
C GLY A 170 -12.86 -5.90 12.61
N LEU A 171 -12.30 -5.08 13.49
CA LEU A 171 -12.64 -3.66 13.55
C LEU A 171 -12.24 -2.90 12.27
N THR A 172 -11.16 -3.31 11.60
CA THR A 172 -10.76 -2.70 10.32
C THR A 172 -11.79 -2.94 9.23
N LEU A 173 -12.32 -4.16 9.11
CA LEU A 173 -13.35 -4.50 8.13
C LEU A 173 -14.67 -3.80 8.43
N GLU A 174 -15.11 -3.77 9.69
CA GLU A 174 -16.31 -3.01 10.12
C GLU A 174 -16.18 -1.50 9.82
N TYR A 175 -14.97 -0.95 9.98
CA TYR A 175 -14.69 0.43 9.64
C TYR A 175 -14.79 0.66 8.13
N LEU A 176 -14.20 -0.21 7.31
CA LEU A 176 -14.27 -0.12 5.84
C LEU A 176 -15.72 -0.24 5.36
N GLU A 177 -16.50 -1.17 5.91
CA GLU A 177 -17.94 -1.32 5.66
C GLU A 177 -18.69 -0.01 5.98
N THR A 178 -18.46 0.56 7.16
CA THR A 178 -19.11 1.80 7.61
C THR A 178 -18.88 2.97 6.64
N TYR A 179 -17.69 3.03 6.03
CA TYR A 179 -17.32 4.07 5.06
C TYR A 179 -17.55 3.67 3.60
N GLY A 180 -18.18 2.51 3.34
CA GLY A 180 -18.53 2.05 2.00
C GLY A 180 -17.32 1.73 1.12
N VAL A 181 -16.19 1.32 1.71
CA VAL A 181 -15.01 0.88 0.97
C VAL A 181 -15.11 -0.62 0.69
N PRO A 182 -15.24 -1.05 -0.57
CA PRO A 182 -15.34 -2.48 -0.89
C PRO A 182 -14.02 -3.21 -0.62
N VAL A 183 -14.14 -4.41 -0.05
CA VAL A 183 -13.04 -5.33 0.18
C VAL A 183 -13.21 -6.56 -0.72
N LEU A 184 -12.35 -6.65 -1.73
CA LEU A 184 -12.24 -7.80 -2.60
C LEU A 184 -11.16 -8.74 -2.08
N SER A 185 -11.38 -10.05 -2.12
CA SER A 185 -10.33 -11.05 -1.92
C SER A 185 -9.96 -11.74 -3.24
N CYS A 186 -8.70 -12.16 -3.32
CA CYS A 186 -8.17 -12.95 -4.43
C CYS A 186 -7.67 -14.30 -3.88
N GLU A 187 -7.83 -15.37 -4.66
CA GLU A 187 -7.43 -16.77 -4.38
C GLU A 187 -8.20 -17.49 -3.25
N GLN A 188 -8.81 -16.73 -2.34
CA GLN A 188 -9.52 -17.23 -1.17
C GLN A 188 -10.70 -16.33 -0.80
N ASP A 189 -11.62 -16.83 0.03
CA ASP A 189 -12.79 -16.08 0.50
C ASP A 189 -12.46 -15.07 1.60
N ASN A 190 -11.45 -15.39 2.40
CA ASN A 190 -11.12 -14.61 3.59
C ASN A 190 -10.14 -13.49 3.26
N PHE A 191 -10.26 -12.39 4.00
CA PHE A 191 -9.29 -11.31 3.99
C PHE A 191 -7.92 -11.84 4.46
N ALA A 192 -6.85 -11.44 3.78
CA ALA A 192 -5.50 -11.85 4.14
C ALA A 192 -5.03 -11.22 5.47
N ALA A 193 -4.16 -11.90 6.20
CA ALA A 193 -3.62 -11.47 7.49
C ALA A 193 -2.09 -11.25 7.44
N PHE A 194 -1.63 -10.59 6.39
CA PHE A 194 -0.25 -10.17 6.17
C PHE A 194 0.74 -11.35 6.16
N TYR A 195 1.27 -11.76 7.31
CA TYR A 195 2.19 -12.89 7.42
C TYR A 195 1.52 -14.26 7.27
N THR A 196 0.22 -14.32 7.51
CA THR A 196 -0.59 -15.54 7.41
C THR A 196 -1.58 -15.39 6.26
N ARG A 197 -1.93 -16.52 5.64
CA ARG A 197 -2.87 -16.51 4.52
C ARG A 197 -4.26 -16.11 4.96
N ASP A 198 -4.76 -16.72 6.03
CA ASP A 198 -6.14 -16.58 6.46
C ASP A 198 -6.25 -15.78 7.76
N SER A 199 -7.12 -14.76 7.76
CA SER A 199 -7.47 -13.97 8.95
C SER A 199 -8.63 -14.55 9.77
N GLY A 200 -9.41 -15.47 9.19
CA GLY A 200 -10.69 -15.92 9.73
C GLY A 200 -11.87 -14.95 9.49
N TYR A 201 -11.62 -13.80 8.87
CA TYR A 201 -12.65 -12.82 8.49
C TYR A 201 -12.88 -12.85 6.98
N ARG A 202 -14.15 -12.89 6.56
CA ARG A 202 -14.52 -12.89 5.13
C ARG A 202 -14.31 -11.49 4.52
N ALA A 203 -13.88 -11.46 3.26
CA ALA A 203 -14.02 -10.26 2.43
C ALA A 203 -15.47 -10.14 1.92
N ASP A 204 -15.83 -8.99 1.33
CA ASP A 204 -17.18 -8.77 0.79
C ASP A 204 -17.43 -9.66 -0.43
N PHE A 205 -16.43 -9.71 -1.32
CA PHE A 205 -16.50 -10.45 -2.58
C PHE A 205 -15.17 -11.11 -2.91
N ARG A 206 -15.21 -12.33 -3.43
CA ARG A 206 -14.04 -12.98 -4.02
C ARG A 206 -14.01 -12.74 -5.52
N MET A 207 -12.90 -12.25 -6.04
CA MET A 207 -12.65 -12.01 -7.46
C MET A 207 -11.21 -12.38 -7.81
N ASP A 208 -11.02 -13.54 -8.43
CA ASP A 208 -9.69 -14.08 -8.72
C ASP A 208 -9.13 -13.60 -10.07
N ASP A 209 -10.02 -13.25 -11.01
CA ASP A 209 -9.63 -12.82 -12.35
C ASP A 209 -9.45 -11.29 -12.43
N ALA A 210 -8.35 -10.85 -13.04
CA ALA A 210 -8.02 -9.44 -13.15
C ALA A 210 -9.05 -8.65 -14.00
N SER A 211 -9.69 -9.28 -14.98
CA SER A 211 -10.74 -8.62 -15.77
C SER A 211 -12.05 -8.49 -14.98
N GLU A 212 -12.37 -9.44 -14.11
CA GLU A 212 -13.47 -9.30 -13.16
C GLU A 212 -13.23 -8.16 -12.16
N GLN A 213 -12.04 -8.13 -11.53
CA GLN A 213 -11.64 -7.05 -10.63
C GLN A 213 -11.74 -5.68 -11.34
N ALA A 214 -11.21 -5.57 -12.56
CA ALA A 214 -11.27 -4.34 -13.35
C ALA A 214 -12.70 -3.91 -13.67
N ARG A 215 -13.59 -4.85 -14.05
CA ARG A 215 -15.01 -4.55 -14.27
C ARG A 215 -15.67 -4.02 -13.01
N PHE A 216 -15.46 -4.65 -11.85
CA PHE A 216 -16.02 -4.18 -10.58
C PHE A 216 -15.57 -2.75 -10.27
N ILE A 217 -14.27 -2.48 -10.38
CA ILE A 217 -13.68 -1.16 -10.10
C ILE A 217 -14.24 -0.10 -11.05
N ARG A 218 -14.35 -0.41 -12.35
CA ARG A 218 -14.97 0.49 -13.34
C ARG A 218 -16.43 0.75 -13.04
N THR A 219 -17.22 -0.29 -12.74
CA THR A 219 -18.62 -0.13 -12.34
C THR A 219 -18.76 0.79 -11.13
N LYS A 220 -17.93 0.61 -10.08
CA LYS A 220 -17.94 1.50 -8.90
C LYS A 220 -17.74 2.96 -9.30
N TRP A 221 -16.69 3.26 -10.05
CA TRP A 221 -16.34 4.63 -10.39
C TRP A 221 -17.25 5.25 -11.46
N ASP A 222 -17.77 4.47 -12.42
CA ASP A 222 -18.75 4.91 -13.42
C ASP A 222 -20.12 5.24 -12.79
N LEU A 223 -20.48 4.59 -11.67
CA LEU A 223 -21.64 4.95 -10.86
C LEU A 223 -21.47 6.24 -10.05
N GLY A 224 -20.29 6.88 -10.10
CA GLY A 224 -19.96 8.07 -9.32
C GLY A 224 -19.71 7.78 -7.84
N LEU A 225 -19.50 6.52 -7.46
CA LEU A 225 -19.16 6.15 -6.09
C LEU A 225 -17.66 6.42 -5.86
N GLU A 226 -17.35 7.60 -5.33
CA GLU A 226 -15.98 7.99 -4.96
C GLU A 226 -15.37 7.04 -3.91
N GLY A 227 -14.05 7.05 -3.78
CA GLY A 227 -13.30 6.16 -2.89
C GLY A 227 -12.68 4.95 -3.57
N GLY A 228 -11.70 4.36 -2.89
CA GLY A 228 -10.90 3.26 -3.34
C GLY A 228 -11.58 1.90 -3.22
N VAL A 229 -10.80 0.87 -3.53
CA VAL A 229 -11.15 -0.55 -3.39
C VAL A 229 -9.93 -1.25 -2.76
N VAL A 230 -10.15 -2.08 -1.75
CA VAL A 230 -9.09 -2.94 -1.22
C VAL A 230 -9.13 -4.27 -1.95
N LEU A 231 -8.03 -4.67 -2.60
CA LEU A 231 -7.86 -6.00 -3.16
C LEU A 231 -6.86 -6.78 -2.29
N SER A 232 -7.40 -7.70 -1.50
CA SER A 232 -6.69 -8.52 -0.52
C SER A 232 -6.15 -9.78 -1.17
N THR A 233 -4.83 -9.91 -1.21
CA THR A 233 -4.09 -11.03 -1.82
C THR A 233 -3.31 -11.79 -0.75
N PRO A 234 -3.57 -13.09 -0.52
CA PRO A 234 -2.87 -13.83 0.53
C PRO A 234 -1.38 -13.95 0.22
N VAL A 235 -0.56 -13.97 1.27
CA VAL A 235 0.86 -14.33 1.15
C VAL A 235 1.00 -15.70 0.45
N PRO A 236 1.96 -15.88 -0.48
CA PRO A 236 2.16 -17.18 -1.12
C PRO A 236 2.31 -18.31 -0.09
N GLU A 237 1.71 -19.47 -0.35
CA GLU A 237 1.64 -20.58 0.62
C GLU A 237 3.03 -21.04 1.09
N ALA A 238 4.00 -21.12 0.19
CA ALA A 238 5.38 -21.47 0.52
C ALA A 238 6.11 -20.44 1.40
N ALA A 239 5.60 -19.21 1.52
CA ALA A 239 6.17 -18.13 2.31
C ALA A 239 5.34 -17.79 3.56
N ALA A 240 4.17 -18.41 3.73
CA ALA A 240 3.27 -18.14 4.84
C ALA A 240 3.88 -18.59 6.18
N MET A 241 3.60 -17.82 7.23
CA MET A 241 3.99 -18.18 8.60
C MET A 241 2.82 -18.82 9.36
N PRO A 242 3.07 -19.65 10.38
CA PRO A 242 2.02 -20.21 11.22
C PRO A 242 1.27 -19.11 12.00
N SER A 243 -0.07 -19.14 12.00
CA SER A 243 -0.89 -18.11 12.64
C SER A 243 -0.64 -17.98 14.13
N GLU A 244 -0.58 -19.11 14.86
CA GLU A 244 -0.29 -19.12 16.30
C GLU A 244 1.07 -18.50 16.62
N GLU A 245 2.08 -18.74 15.77
CA GLU A 245 3.41 -18.14 15.93
C GLU A 245 3.34 -16.61 15.76
N ILE A 246 2.70 -16.12 14.70
CA ILE A 246 2.59 -14.69 14.42
C ILE A 246 1.77 -13.96 15.48
N ASP A 247 0.70 -14.57 15.99
CA ASP A 247 -0.14 -13.97 17.02
C ASP A 247 0.61 -13.81 18.34
N GLU A 248 1.38 -14.82 18.74
CA GLU A 248 2.23 -14.77 19.93
C GLU A 248 3.27 -13.65 19.81
N LEU A 249 4.00 -13.63 18.69
CA LEU A 249 5.04 -12.64 18.42
C LEU A 249 4.48 -11.22 18.36
N THR A 250 3.29 -11.05 17.77
CA THR A 250 2.61 -9.76 17.68
C THR A 250 2.21 -9.26 19.06
N ARG A 251 1.66 -10.14 19.91
CA ARG A 251 1.30 -9.78 21.29
C ARG A 251 2.52 -9.39 22.11
N GLN A 252 3.60 -10.16 22.01
CA GLN A 252 4.87 -9.86 22.66
C GLN A 252 5.42 -8.50 22.19
N ALA A 253 5.46 -8.26 20.89
CA ALA A 253 6.01 -7.02 20.34
C ALA A 253 5.17 -5.78 20.68
N LEU A 254 3.84 -5.90 20.77
CA LEU A 254 2.95 -4.83 21.25
C LEU A 254 3.16 -4.54 22.75
N ALA A 255 3.34 -5.58 23.57
CA ALA A 255 3.66 -5.42 24.98
C ALA A 255 5.02 -4.72 25.17
N ASP A 256 6.03 -5.10 24.38
CA ASP A 256 7.35 -4.45 24.37
C ASP A 256 7.25 -2.97 23.98
N ALA A 257 6.40 -2.63 23.00
CA ALA A 257 6.16 -1.24 22.58
C ALA A 257 5.52 -0.41 23.70
N ALA A 258 4.50 -0.97 24.37
CA ALA A 258 3.82 -0.32 25.48
C ALA A 258 4.75 -0.10 26.69
N ALA A 259 5.57 -1.10 27.04
CA ALA A 259 6.56 -0.99 28.11
C ALA A 259 7.60 0.11 27.86
N GLN A 260 7.87 0.43 26.60
CA GLN A 260 8.79 1.49 26.17
C GLN A 260 8.09 2.83 25.89
N GLY A 261 6.77 2.92 26.07
CA GLY A 261 6.01 4.15 25.80
C GLY A 261 5.94 4.54 24.31
N ILE A 262 6.16 3.59 23.39
CA ILE A 262 6.09 3.84 21.95
C ILE A 262 4.62 4.01 21.55
N THR A 263 4.28 5.15 20.97
CA THR A 263 2.89 5.50 20.62
C THR A 263 2.77 6.13 19.23
N GLY A 264 1.55 6.13 18.68
CA GLY A 264 1.22 6.73 17.38
C GLY A 264 2.05 6.17 16.22
N LYS A 265 2.56 7.06 15.36
CA LYS A 265 3.21 6.67 14.08
C LYS A 265 4.47 5.80 14.23
N ALA A 266 5.05 5.73 15.44
CA ALA A 266 6.23 4.95 15.78
C ALA A 266 5.93 3.48 16.13
N VAL A 267 4.66 3.13 16.41
CA VAL A 267 4.28 1.76 16.81
C VAL A 267 4.54 0.76 15.69
N THR A 268 4.03 1.01 14.47
CA THR A 268 4.17 0.05 13.35
C THR A 268 5.63 -0.27 13.02
N PRO A 269 6.54 0.71 12.82
CA PRO A 269 7.94 0.40 12.53
C PRO A 269 8.61 -0.39 13.67
N PHE A 270 8.33 -0.04 14.93
CA PHE A 270 8.87 -0.74 16.08
C PHE A 270 8.43 -2.21 16.11
N VAL A 271 7.13 -2.47 15.97
CA VAL A 271 6.58 -3.83 16.06
C VAL A 271 7.09 -4.71 14.91
N LEU A 272 7.15 -4.20 13.68
CA LEU A 272 7.70 -4.95 12.55
C LEU A 272 9.20 -5.28 12.76
N ALA A 273 9.99 -4.32 13.25
CA ALA A 273 11.40 -4.56 13.58
C ALA A 273 11.55 -5.59 14.70
N ARG A 274 10.67 -5.57 15.70
CA ARG A 274 10.67 -6.53 16.81
C ARG A 274 10.32 -7.93 16.35
N ILE A 275 9.28 -8.11 15.54
CA ILE A 275 8.89 -9.42 14.97
C ILE A 275 10.02 -9.95 14.08
N LYS A 276 10.67 -9.10 13.27
CA LYS A 276 11.87 -9.50 12.51
C LYS A 276 12.96 -10.06 13.42
N ALA A 277 13.28 -9.35 14.50
CA ALA A 277 14.32 -9.78 15.44
C ALA A 277 13.97 -11.13 16.10
N LEU A 278 12.72 -11.29 16.54
CA LEU A 278 12.24 -12.52 17.19
C LEU A 278 12.19 -13.74 16.24
N THR A 279 11.95 -13.51 14.95
CA THR A 279 11.87 -14.60 13.95
C THR A 279 13.20 -14.92 13.27
N GLY A 280 14.28 -14.22 13.63
CA GLY A 280 15.57 -14.35 12.94
C GLY A 280 15.50 -13.91 11.48
N GLY A 281 14.60 -13.00 11.13
CA GLY A 281 14.42 -12.49 9.76
C GLY A 281 13.41 -13.24 8.88
N ARG A 282 12.82 -14.36 9.34
CA ARG A 282 11.79 -15.07 8.56
C ARG A 282 10.59 -14.17 8.21
N SER A 283 10.13 -13.33 9.13
CA SER A 283 9.04 -12.40 8.85
C SER A 283 9.38 -11.37 7.77
N LEU A 284 10.65 -10.96 7.65
CA LEU A 284 11.09 -10.08 6.55
C LEU A 284 11.05 -10.82 5.21
N ALA A 285 11.50 -12.08 5.17
CA ALA A 285 11.41 -12.90 3.95
C ALA A 285 9.96 -13.08 3.50
N THR A 286 9.05 -13.35 4.43
CA THR A 286 7.60 -13.41 4.17
C THR A 286 7.05 -12.07 3.67
N ASN A 287 7.47 -10.95 4.28
CA ASN A 287 7.07 -9.60 3.84
C ASN A 287 7.55 -9.28 2.42
N ILE A 288 8.76 -9.71 2.05
CA ILE A 288 9.27 -9.55 0.67
C ILE A 288 8.45 -10.40 -0.31
N ALA A 289 8.14 -11.64 0.06
CA ALA A 289 7.37 -12.56 -0.79
C ALA A 289 5.94 -12.04 -1.05
N LEU A 290 5.25 -11.57 -0.02
CA LEU A 290 3.90 -11.01 -0.20
C LEU A 290 3.92 -9.73 -1.03
N VAL A 291 4.91 -8.82 -0.86
CA VAL A 291 4.95 -7.58 -1.66
C VAL A 291 5.13 -7.89 -3.14
N LYS A 292 5.98 -8.87 -3.48
CA LYS A 292 6.16 -9.33 -4.86
C LYS A 292 4.89 -9.94 -5.43
N HIS A 293 4.18 -10.76 -4.66
CA HIS A 293 2.91 -11.34 -5.10
C HIS A 293 1.83 -10.26 -5.31
N ASN A 294 1.73 -9.29 -4.39
CA ASN A 294 0.82 -8.15 -4.54
C ASN A 294 1.15 -7.33 -5.80
N ALA A 295 2.44 -7.19 -6.13
CA ALA A 295 2.90 -6.49 -7.33
C ALA A 295 2.55 -7.23 -8.62
N GLU A 296 2.60 -8.56 -8.63
CA GLU A 296 2.13 -9.37 -9.75
C GLU A 296 0.64 -9.18 -9.99
N VAL A 297 -0.18 -9.28 -8.93
CA VAL A 297 -1.63 -9.07 -9.02
C VAL A 297 -1.96 -7.63 -9.43
N GLY A 298 -1.29 -6.64 -8.83
CA GLY A 298 -1.49 -5.23 -9.16
C GLY A 298 -1.12 -4.86 -10.59
N ALA A 299 -0.03 -5.43 -11.14
CA ALA A 299 0.31 -5.22 -12.54
C ALA A 299 -0.75 -5.78 -13.48
N ARG A 300 -1.24 -7.00 -13.21
CA ARG A 300 -2.34 -7.60 -13.99
C ARG A 300 -3.62 -6.78 -13.91
N LEU A 301 -3.97 -6.30 -12.73
CA LEU A 301 -5.13 -5.42 -12.52
C LEU A 301 -5.00 -4.11 -13.31
N ALA A 302 -3.82 -3.46 -13.27
CA ALA A 302 -3.59 -2.22 -14.02
C ALA A 302 -3.74 -2.42 -15.53
N ILE A 303 -3.23 -3.53 -16.06
CA ILE A 303 -3.39 -3.90 -17.47
C ILE A 303 -4.86 -4.15 -17.81
N ALA A 304 -5.60 -4.87 -16.96
CA ALA A 304 -7.02 -5.13 -17.17
C ALA A 304 -7.85 -3.84 -17.13
N LEU A 305 -7.56 -2.92 -16.20
CA LEU A 305 -8.22 -1.62 -16.10
C LEU A 305 -7.96 -0.71 -17.30
N ALA A 306 -6.77 -0.80 -17.91
CA ALA A 306 -6.46 -0.05 -19.12
C ALA A 306 -7.25 -0.55 -20.34
N HIS A 307 -7.58 -1.86 -20.39
CA HIS A 307 -8.45 -2.42 -21.43
C HIS A 307 -9.94 -2.14 -21.17
N ALA A 308 -10.36 -2.13 -19.91
CA ALA A 308 -11.73 -1.85 -19.49
C ALA A 308 -12.03 -0.35 -19.41
N GLY A 309 -11.77 0.43 -20.48
CA GLY A 309 -11.87 1.89 -20.46
C GLY A 309 -13.20 2.44 -19.89
N PRO A 310 -13.26 3.76 -19.55
CA PRO A 310 -14.45 4.37 -18.95
C PRO A 310 -15.72 4.07 -19.78
N GLY A 311 -16.77 3.52 -19.16
CA GLY A 311 -18.03 3.20 -19.85
C GLY A 311 -18.06 1.87 -20.63
N ALA A 312 -17.04 1.01 -20.53
CA ALA A 312 -17.03 -0.31 -21.21
C ALA A 312 -18.07 -1.31 -20.67
N GLY A 313 -18.74 -1.01 -19.55
CA GLY A 313 -19.81 -1.83 -18.97
C GLY A 313 -21.20 -1.66 -19.60
N ALA A 314 -21.33 -0.86 -20.68
CA ALA A 314 -22.60 -0.58 -21.35
C ALA A 314 -22.83 -1.39 -22.64
N ALA A 315 -22.07 -2.46 -22.88
CA ALA A 315 -22.21 -3.34 -24.05
C ALA A 315 -22.85 -4.68 -23.69
#